data_AF-A0AAV8AG59-F1
#
_entry.id   AF-A0AAV8AG59-F1
#
_cell.length_a   1.000
_cell.length_b   1.000
_cell.length_c   1.000
_cell.angle_alpha   90.00
_cell.angle_beta   90.00
_cell.angle_gamma   90.00
#
_symmetry.space_group_name_H-M   'P 1'
#
loop_
_entity.id
_entity.type
_entity.pdbx_description
1 polymer ?
#
loop_
_entity_poly.entity_id
_entity_poly.type
_entity_poly.pdbx_seq_one_letter_code
_entity_poly.pdbx_strand_id
1 'polypeptide(L)'
;MTTRVPNVIWCQRKKFIYLKVLLTDVKDEKINLTTTHFSFKGVGSIDKTNYGFEIEFSNEVDPKTSKWSIKDRYVDFLITKKDVTAKYWKYLCKDGKKHWIKVDWDKYVDESDEESDGSEGSDENPMNLDLNDYENFENVENSEEEEEEKEKKIEEEKKEEAEEKKEEEKKEEVEEKKEEEEEVKEEEKKEVKEEEKKEEKTEEK
;
A
#
# COMPACT_ATOMS: atom_id res chain seq x y z
N MET A 1 -6.96 -24.68 -12.45
CA MET A 1 -7.30 -23.32 -12.90
C MET A 1 -6.02 -22.65 -13.36
N THR A 2 -6.00 -22.03 -14.54
CA THR A 2 -4.79 -21.39 -15.07
C THR A 2 -4.67 -20.00 -14.46
N THR A 3 -3.57 -19.74 -13.74
CA THR A 3 -3.27 -18.40 -13.20
C THR A 3 -2.53 -17.59 -14.26
N ARG A 4 -3.04 -16.42 -14.61
CA ARG A 4 -2.38 -15.48 -15.52
C ARG A 4 -1.58 -14.45 -14.75
N VAL A 5 -0.53 -13.93 -15.37
CA VAL A 5 0.29 -12.86 -14.78
C VAL A 5 -0.20 -11.52 -15.36
N PRO A 6 -0.64 -10.57 -14.52
CA PRO A 6 -1.06 -9.26 -15.00
C PRO A 6 0.15 -8.41 -15.41
N ASN A 7 -0.10 -7.35 -16.19
CA ASN A 7 0.93 -6.35 -16.43
C ASN A 7 1.09 -5.49 -15.18
N VAL A 8 2.34 -5.24 -14.81
CA VAL A 8 2.70 -4.42 -13.66
C VAL A 8 3.59 -3.30 -14.15
N ILE A 9 3.34 -2.09 -13.66
CA ILE A 9 4.23 -0.95 -13.84
C ILE A 9 4.81 -0.55 -12.50
N TRP A 10 6.06 -0.13 -12.48
CA TRP A 10 6.71 0.28 -11.24
C TRP A 10 7.63 1.47 -11.47
N CYS A 11 7.79 2.27 -10.44
CA CYS A 11 8.86 3.26 -10.34
C CYS A 11 9.33 3.34 -8.88
N GLN A 12 10.42 4.07 -8.65
CA GLN A 12 10.97 4.25 -7.33
C GLN A 12 11.32 5.71 -7.12
N ARG A 13 11.26 6.10 -5.85
CA ARG A 13 11.80 7.34 -5.30
C ARG A 13 12.91 7.01 -4.30
N LYS A 14 13.50 8.03 -3.69
CA LYS A 14 14.45 7.89 -2.55
C LYS A 14 13.93 6.92 -1.49
N LYS A 15 12.72 7.15 -0.97
CA LYS A 15 12.16 6.40 0.18
C LYS A 15 11.09 5.36 -0.18
N PHE A 16 10.37 5.55 -1.28
CA PHE A 16 9.20 4.75 -1.63
C PHE A 16 9.35 4.08 -2.99
N ILE A 17 8.70 2.94 -3.15
CA ILE A 17 8.54 2.22 -4.41
C ILE A 17 7.05 2.27 -4.73
N TYR A 18 6.73 2.74 -5.92
CA TYR A 18 5.38 2.71 -6.45
C TYR A 18 5.26 1.50 -7.36
N LEU A 19 4.29 0.65 -7.09
CA LEU A 19 3.98 -0.50 -7.91
C LEU A 19 2.49 -0.47 -8.23
N LYS A 20 2.16 -0.57 -9.51
CA LYS A 20 0.78 -0.55 -9.99
C LYS A 20 0.51 -1.79 -10.81
N VAL A 21 -0.45 -2.59 -10.35
CA VAL A 21 -0.92 -3.78 -11.06
C VAL A 21 -2.07 -3.36 -11.97
N LEU A 22 -1.88 -3.47 -13.28
CA LEU A 22 -2.88 -3.12 -14.29
C LEU A 22 -3.92 -4.23 -14.40
N LEU A 23 -4.81 -4.29 -13.40
CA LEU A 23 -5.91 -5.23 -13.33
C LEU A 23 -7.18 -4.47 -12.97
N THR A 24 -8.20 -4.59 -13.83
CA THR A 24 -9.50 -3.95 -13.68
C THR A 24 -10.43 -4.81 -12.83
N ASP A 25 -11.14 -4.19 -11.88
CA ASP A 25 -12.12 -4.82 -10.99
C ASP A 25 -11.60 -6.13 -10.38
N VAL A 26 -10.62 -5.99 -9.48
CA VAL A 26 -10.08 -7.14 -8.73
C VAL A 26 -11.10 -7.59 -7.69
N LYS A 27 -11.33 -8.89 -7.59
CA LYS A 27 -12.10 -9.53 -6.52
C LYS A 27 -11.26 -10.59 -5.84
N ASP A 28 -11.56 -10.90 -4.58
CA ASP A 28 -10.87 -11.92 -3.79
C ASP A 28 -9.34 -11.71 -3.77
N GLU A 29 -8.91 -10.46 -3.59
CA GLU A 29 -7.49 -10.13 -3.53
C GLU A 29 -6.83 -10.74 -2.29
N LYS A 30 -5.68 -11.36 -2.51
CA LYS A 30 -4.79 -11.85 -1.46
C LYS A 30 -3.43 -11.26 -1.70
N ILE A 31 -3.07 -10.34 -0.83
CA ILE A 31 -1.81 -9.62 -0.87
C ILE A 31 -0.98 -10.10 0.31
N ASN A 32 0.21 -10.64 0.02
CA ASN A 32 1.19 -10.99 1.05
C ASN A 32 2.47 -10.21 0.76
N LEU A 33 2.78 -9.25 1.64
CA LEU A 33 3.99 -8.46 1.59
C LEU A 33 4.86 -8.82 2.78
N THR A 34 6.08 -9.26 2.50
CA THR A 34 7.13 -9.54 3.48
C THR A 34 8.37 -8.72 3.15
N THR A 35 9.34 -8.70 4.06
CA THR A 35 10.55 -7.88 3.95
C THR A 35 11.31 -8.07 2.63
N THR A 36 11.28 -9.26 2.04
CA THR A 36 12.02 -9.58 0.81
C THR A 36 11.11 -10.10 -0.29
N HIS A 37 9.84 -10.34 -0.02
CA HIS A 37 8.99 -11.13 -0.89
C HIS A 37 7.58 -10.54 -1.00
N PHE A 38 7.01 -10.60 -2.19
CA PHE A 38 5.68 -10.07 -2.48
C PHE A 38 4.91 -11.03 -3.36
N SER A 39 3.75 -11.44 -2.87
CA SER A 39 2.81 -12.31 -3.57
C SER A 39 1.47 -11.61 -3.70
N PHE A 40 0.97 -11.53 -4.93
CA PHE A 40 -0.33 -10.98 -5.24
C PHE A 40 -1.17 -12.06 -5.93
N LYS A 41 -2.41 -12.22 -5.48
CA LYS A 41 -3.43 -13.04 -6.16
C LYS A 41 -4.74 -12.27 -6.18
N GLY A 42 -5.51 -12.43 -7.23
CA GLY A 42 -6.84 -11.84 -7.35
C GLY A 42 -7.58 -12.36 -8.58
N VAL A 43 -8.89 -12.21 -8.59
CA VAL A 43 -9.75 -12.62 -9.70
C VAL A 43 -10.18 -11.38 -10.47
N GLY A 44 -9.93 -11.36 -11.78
CA GLY A 44 -10.42 -10.27 -12.63
C GLY A 44 -11.91 -10.42 -12.88
N SER A 45 -12.71 -9.37 -12.62
CA SER A 45 -14.17 -9.43 -12.76
C SER A 45 -14.63 -9.65 -14.22
N ILE A 46 -13.90 -9.09 -15.19
CA ILE A 46 -14.25 -9.16 -16.62
C ILE A 46 -14.10 -10.58 -17.17
N ASP A 47 -12.92 -11.18 -16.99
CA ASP A 47 -12.58 -12.47 -17.60
C ASP A 47 -12.85 -13.65 -16.65
N LYS A 48 -13.27 -13.38 -15.40
CA LYS A 48 -13.38 -14.35 -14.29
C LYS A 48 -12.15 -15.26 -14.19
N THR A 49 -10.99 -14.72 -14.54
CA THR A 49 -9.73 -15.44 -14.61
C THR A 49 -8.92 -15.11 -13.37
N ASN A 50 -8.26 -16.13 -12.83
CA ASN A 50 -7.35 -15.94 -11.71
C ASN A 50 -6.07 -15.30 -12.21
N TYR A 51 -5.69 -14.20 -11.58
CA TYR A 51 -4.43 -13.54 -11.77
C TYR A 51 -3.58 -13.67 -10.53
N GLY A 52 -2.27 -13.77 -10.72
CA GLY A 52 -1.36 -13.75 -9.62
C GLY A 52 0.08 -13.76 -10.06
N PHE A 53 0.94 -13.21 -9.21
CA PHE A 53 2.36 -13.17 -9.42
C PHE A 53 3.09 -13.14 -8.09
N GLU A 54 4.37 -13.46 -8.15
CA GLU A 54 5.24 -13.58 -7.01
C GLU A 54 6.60 -13.02 -7.39
N ILE A 55 7.15 -12.15 -6.55
CA ILE A 55 8.45 -11.51 -6.76
C ILE A 55 9.27 -11.51 -5.47
N GLU A 56 10.57 -11.66 -5.65
CA GLU A 56 11.55 -11.43 -4.60
C GLU A 56 12.27 -10.09 -4.85
N PHE A 57 12.19 -9.19 -3.89
CA PHE A 57 12.77 -7.86 -3.96
C PHE A 57 14.29 -7.90 -3.89
N SER A 58 14.93 -6.98 -4.62
CA SER A 58 16.39 -6.82 -4.62
C SER A 58 16.96 -6.47 -3.25
N ASN A 59 16.28 -5.60 -2.50
CA ASN A 59 16.65 -5.20 -1.15
C ASN A 59 15.45 -5.33 -0.18
N GLU A 60 15.72 -5.15 1.11
CA GLU A 60 14.71 -5.20 2.16
C GLU A 60 13.71 -4.03 2.08
N VAL A 61 12.44 -4.35 2.24
CA VAL A 61 11.33 -3.40 2.35
C VAL A 61 10.68 -3.49 3.72
N ASP A 62 9.98 -2.43 4.12
CA ASP A 62 9.22 -2.43 5.37
C ASP A 62 7.73 -2.65 5.09
N PRO A 63 7.18 -3.85 5.39
CA PRO A 63 5.78 -4.14 5.14
C PRO A 63 4.84 -3.32 6.03
N LYS A 64 5.30 -2.87 7.22
CA LYS A 64 4.45 -2.16 8.19
C LYS A 64 4.07 -0.76 7.72
N THR A 65 4.97 -0.10 7.01
CA THR A 65 4.76 1.25 6.47
C THR A 65 4.29 1.22 5.02
N SER A 66 4.08 0.03 4.45
CA SER A 66 3.59 -0.13 3.10
C SER A 66 2.06 -0.05 3.07
N LYS A 67 1.51 0.60 2.05
CA LYS A 67 0.07 0.79 1.87
C LYS A 67 -0.34 0.32 0.48
N TRP A 68 -1.58 -0.13 0.34
CA TRP A 68 -2.15 -0.42 -0.96
C TRP A 68 -3.56 0.17 -1.07
N SER A 69 -3.96 0.48 -2.30
CA SER A 69 -5.27 1.01 -2.64
C SER A 69 -5.76 0.31 -3.89
N ILE A 70 -6.91 -0.32 -3.78
CA ILE A 70 -7.55 -1.01 -4.89
C ILE A 70 -8.43 0.02 -5.59
N LYS A 71 -8.21 0.22 -6.88
CA LYS A 71 -9.04 1.08 -7.73
C LYS A 71 -9.66 0.23 -8.83
N ASP A 72 -10.70 0.75 -9.45
CA ASP A 72 -11.46 0.02 -10.49
C ASP A 72 -10.60 -0.41 -11.69
N ARG A 73 -9.55 0.36 -12.01
CA ARG A 73 -8.71 0.10 -13.20
C ARG A 73 -7.37 -0.55 -12.91
N TYR A 74 -6.88 -0.41 -11.68
CA TYR A 74 -5.56 -0.86 -11.27
C TYR A 74 -5.46 -0.90 -9.75
N VAL A 75 -4.52 -1.68 -9.24
CA VAL A 75 -4.21 -1.70 -7.80
C VAL A 75 -2.89 -0.98 -7.59
N ASP A 76 -2.91 0.07 -6.77
CA ASP A 76 -1.73 0.84 -6.40
C ASP A 76 -1.13 0.28 -5.10
N PHE A 77 0.19 0.15 -5.10
CA PHE A 77 1.00 -0.24 -3.96
C PHE A 77 2.07 0.82 -3.72
N LEU A 78 2.12 1.31 -2.49
CA LEU A 78 3.15 2.18 -1.96
C LEU A 78 3.99 1.36 -0.99
N ILE A 79 5.18 0.95 -1.41
CA ILE A 79 6.08 0.11 -0.62
C ILE A 79 7.22 0.97 -0.09
N THR A 80 7.46 0.95 1.22
CA THR A 80 8.52 1.74 1.84
C THR A 80 9.83 0.95 1.87
N LYS A 81 10.92 1.56 1.40
CA LYS A 81 12.26 0.96 1.49
C LYS A 81 12.74 1.02 2.94
N LYS A 82 13.33 -0.07 3.43
CA LYS A 82 13.91 -0.10 4.79
C LYS A 82 15.20 0.73 4.85
N ASP A 83 16.06 0.60 3.83
CA ASP A 83 17.27 1.40 3.67
C ASP A 83 17.03 2.57 2.72
N VAL A 84 16.71 3.74 3.27
CA VAL A 84 16.50 4.99 2.49
C VAL A 84 17.81 5.53 1.89
N THR A 85 18.95 5.14 2.44
CA THR A 85 20.29 5.49 1.95
C THR A 85 20.83 4.51 0.91
N ALA A 86 20.12 3.41 0.66
CA ALA A 86 20.53 2.43 -0.33
C ALA A 86 20.47 3.02 -1.74
N LYS A 87 21.43 2.61 -2.57
CA LYS A 87 21.49 2.96 -3.98
C LYS A 87 20.19 2.60 -4.70
N TYR A 88 19.79 3.41 -5.68
CA TYR A 88 18.65 3.16 -6.55
C TYR A 88 18.65 1.73 -7.09
N TRP A 89 17.48 1.09 -7.07
CA TRP A 89 17.33 -0.30 -7.48
C TRP A 89 17.37 -0.38 -9.00
N LYS A 90 18.32 -1.14 -9.56
CA LYS A 90 18.37 -1.36 -11.01
C LYS A 90 17.18 -2.18 -11.50
N TYR A 91 16.73 -3.14 -10.69
CA TYR A 91 15.58 -3.99 -10.96
C TYR A 91 14.74 -4.13 -9.68
N LEU A 92 13.42 -4.17 -9.84
CA LEU A 92 12.51 -4.47 -8.74
C LEU A 92 12.77 -5.86 -8.14
N CYS A 93 13.04 -6.84 -9.01
CA CYS A 93 13.26 -8.23 -8.64
C CYS A 93 14.74 -8.63 -8.70
N LYS A 94 15.18 -9.51 -7.78
CA LYS A 94 16.54 -10.11 -7.83
C LYS A 94 16.80 -10.90 -9.11
N ASP A 95 15.77 -11.58 -9.63
CA ASP A 95 15.84 -12.36 -10.87
C ASP A 95 16.01 -11.50 -12.14
N GLY A 96 16.10 -10.17 -12.01
CA GLY A 96 16.22 -9.24 -13.14
C GLY A 96 14.89 -8.83 -13.76
N LYS A 97 14.94 -8.43 -15.04
CA LYS A 97 13.79 -7.85 -15.76
C LYS A 97 12.79 -8.93 -16.17
N LYS A 98 11.58 -8.87 -15.61
CA LYS A 98 10.45 -9.70 -16.04
C LYS A 98 9.68 -9.01 -17.18
N HIS A 99 9.18 -9.77 -18.16
CA HIS A 99 8.51 -9.23 -19.35
C HIS A 99 7.18 -8.51 -19.06
N TRP A 100 6.53 -8.89 -17.96
CA TRP A 100 5.26 -8.33 -17.50
C TRP A 100 5.44 -7.12 -16.57
N ILE A 101 6.68 -6.79 -16.19
CA ILE A 101 7.02 -5.61 -15.39
C ILE A 101 7.58 -4.53 -16.32
N LYS A 102 6.96 -3.35 -16.31
CA LYS A 102 7.39 -2.16 -17.08
C LYS A 102 7.70 -1.00 -16.14
N VAL A 103 8.47 -0.02 -16.62
CA VAL A 103 8.72 1.22 -15.87
C VAL A 103 7.51 2.13 -16.02
N ASP A 104 7.07 2.73 -14.91
CA ASP A 104 6.04 3.76 -14.91
C ASP A 104 6.68 5.12 -15.25
N TRP A 105 6.61 5.50 -16.53
CA TRP A 105 7.18 6.76 -17.03
C TRP A 105 6.41 8.01 -16.61
N ASP A 106 5.15 7.87 -16.20
CA ASP A 106 4.31 8.99 -15.75
C ASP A 106 4.78 9.52 -14.39
N LYS A 107 5.23 8.61 -13.51
CA LYS A 107 5.73 8.92 -12.17
C LYS A 107 7.24 8.76 -12.02
N TYR A 108 7.96 8.47 -13.11
CA TYR A 108 9.41 8.31 -13.07
C TYR A 108 10.06 9.68 -12.90
N VAL A 109 10.83 9.82 -11.83
CA VAL A 109 11.67 11.00 -11.56
C VAL A 109 13.11 10.49 -11.54
N ASP A 110 13.99 11.14 -12.29
CA ASP A 110 15.42 10.77 -12.29
C ASP A 110 16.08 11.26 -10.98
N GLU A 111 17.20 10.64 -10.61
CA GLU A 111 17.91 10.86 -9.34
C GLU A 111 18.26 12.33 -9.08
N SER A 112 18.40 13.12 -10.15
CA SER A 112 18.81 14.52 -10.10
C SER A 112 17.64 15.52 -9.97
N ASP A 113 16.40 15.07 -10.17
CA ASP A 113 15.21 15.94 -10.22
C ASP A 113 14.42 15.92 -8.90
N GLU A 114 14.65 14.91 -8.04
CA GLU A 114 14.06 14.81 -6.69
C GLU A 114 14.56 15.87 -5.69
N GLU A 115 15.50 16.75 -6.06
CA GLU A 115 15.99 17.86 -5.22
C GLU A 115 15.37 19.21 -5.60
N SER A 116 14.62 19.28 -6.71
CA SER A 116 14.05 20.54 -7.23
C SER A 116 12.59 20.80 -6.85
N ASP A 117 11.93 19.90 -6.10
CA ASP A 117 10.52 20.08 -5.68
C ASP A 117 10.41 20.94 -4.40
N GLY A 118 11.24 21.98 -4.30
CA GLY A 118 11.44 22.78 -3.09
C GLY A 118 11.77 24.27 -3.29
N SER A 119 11.58 24.85 -4.48
CA SER A 119 11.67 26.31 -4.69
C SER A 119 10.71 26.71 -5.80
N GLU A 120 9.63 27.45 -5.48
CA GLU A 120 9.57 28.91 -5.62
C GLU A 120 9.80 29.42 -7.05
N GLY A 121 8.78 30.13 -7.54
CA GLY A 121 8.69 31.01 -8.71
C GLY A 121 9.91 31.24 -9.61
N SER A 122 9.68 31.06 -10.91
CA SER A 122 10.35 31.76 -12.02
C SER A 122 9.38 31.60 -13.21
N ASP A 123 8.47 32.50 -13.58
CA ASP A 123 8.56 33.96 -13.74
C ASP A 123 9.84 34.45 -14.42
N GLU A 124 10.15 33.88 -15.60
CA GLU A 124 11.02 34.54 -16.59
C GLU A 124 10.60 34.13 -18.02
N ASN A 125 9.50 34.74 -18.53
CA ASN A 125 9.33 34.97 -19.96
C ASN A 125 8.38 36.18 -20.22
N PRO A 126 8.85 37.41 -20.01
CA PRO A 126 8.12 38.59 -20.47
C PRO A 126 8.44 38.78 -21.96
N MET A 127 7.56 38.32 -22.86
CA MET A 127 7.32 38.85 -24.22
C MET A 127 6.69 37.77 -25.13
N ASN A 128 5.40 37.48 -24.94
CA ASN A 128 4.51 37.22 -26.07
C ASN A 128 3.05 37.47 -25.66
N LEU A 129 2.72 38.74 -25.41
CA LEU A 129 1.36 39.19 -25.16
C LEU A 129 0.66 39.35 -26.51
N ASP A 130 0.07 38.27 -27.03
CA ASP A 130 -0.82 38.34 -28.18
C ASP A 130 -2.17 38.92 -27.72
N LEU A 131 -2.55 40.05 -28.33
CA LEU A 131 -3.58 40.99 -27.92
C LEU A 131 -5.00 40.50 -28.28
N ASN A 132 -5.27 39.19 -28.14
CA ASN A 132 -6.51 38.55 -28.56
C ASN A 132 -7.27 37.84 -27.43
N ASP A 133 -6.82 37.94 -26.18
CA ASP A 133 -7.44 37.27 -25.02
C ASP A 133 -8.15 38.22 -24.05
N TYR A 134 -8.34 39.49 -24.44
CA TYR A 134 -9.00 40.51 -23.61
C TYR A 134 -10.53 40.45 -23.66
N GLU A 135 -11.14 39.58 -24.48
CA GLU A 135 -12.61 39.43 -24.58
C GLU A 135 -13.18 38.17 -23.91
N ASN A 136 -12.34 37.32 -23.30
CA ASN A 136 -12.82 36.13 -22.58
C ASN A 136 -12.87 36.29 -21.05
N PHE A 137 -12.63 37.50 -20.54
CA PHE A 137 -12.53 37.80 -19.10
C PHE A 137 -13.90 37.96 -18.40
N GLU A 138 -15.02 38.02 -19.11
CA GLU A 138 -16.35 38.20 -18.48
C GLU A 138 -17.11 36.88 -18.20
N ASN A 139 -16.49 35.71 -18.39
CA ASN A 139 -17.20 34.42 -18.21
C ASN A 139 -16.58 33.51 -17.12
N VAL A 140 -15.74 34.06 -16.24
CA VAL A 140 -15.02 33.31 -15.20
C VAL A 140 -15.51 33.61 -13.77
N GLU A 141 -16.71 34.15 -13.59
CA GLU A 141 -17.28 34.39 -12.26
C GLU A 141 -18.32 33.35 -11.81
N ASN A 142 -18.33 32.13 -12.37
CA ASN A 142 -19.31 31.10 -11.96
C ASN A 142 -18.71 29.68 -11.78
N SER A 143 -17.48 29.56 -11.28
CA SER A 143 -16.89 28.23 -11.00
C SER A 143 -16.23 28.08 -9.63
N GLU A 144 -16.11 29.14 -8.82
CA GLU A 144 -15.39 29.08 -7.54
C GLU A 144 -16.23 28.59 -6.35
N GLU A 145 -17.57 28.57 -6.45
CA GLU A 145 -18.43 28.07 -5.35
C GLU A 145 -18.62 26.54 -5.36
N GLU A 146 -18.30 25.84 -6.46
CA GLU A 146 -18.51 24.39 -6.59
C GLU A 146 -17.33 23.51 -6.15
N GLU A 147 -16.14 24.10 -5.92
CA GLU A 147 -14.95 23.35 -5.51
C GLU A 147 -14.80 23.27 -3.98
N GLU A 148 -15.18 24.31 -3.23
CA GLU A 148 -15.10 24.29 -1.75
C GLU A 148 -16.06 23.28 -1.10
N GLU A 149 -17.24 23.05 -1.66
CA GLU A 149 -18.18 22.05 -1.12
C GLU A 149 -17.70 20.61 -1.35
N LYS A 150 -16.96 20.35 -2.44
CA LYS A 150 -16.41 19.02 -2.74
C LYS A 150 -15.23 18.69 -1.83
N GLU A 151 -14.38 19.66 -1.51
CA GLU A 151 -13.26 19.44 -0.61
C GLU A 151 -13.70 19.16 0.84
N LYS A 152 -14.71 19.90 1.34
CA LYS A 152 -15.26 19.67 2.70
C LYS A 152 -15.89 18.29 2.85
N LYS A 153 -16.53 17.78 1.79
CA LYS A 153 -17.16 16.45 1.81
C LYS A 153 -16.14 15.30 1.79
N ILE A 154 -15.01 15.48 1.10
CA ILE A 154 -13.91 14.51 1.09
C ILE A 154 -13.17 14.47 2.44
N GLU A 155 -13.12 15.59 3.16
CA GLU A 155 -12.49 15.67 4.48
C GLU A 155 -13.33 15.02 5.59
N GLU A 156 -14.66 15.11 5.51
CA GLU A 156 -15.59 14.40 6.42
C GLU A 156 -15.55 12.88 6.21
N GLU A 157 -15.60 12.40 4.96
CA GLU A 157 -15.53 10.95 4.66
C GLU A 157 -14.19 10.34 5.09
N LYS A 158 -13.06 11.08 4.95
CA LYS A 158 -11.75 10.62 5.43
C LYS A 158 -11.64 10.57 6.95
N LYS A 159 -12.41 11.36 7.69
CA LYS A 159 -12.43 11.32 9.16
C LYS A 159 -13.23 10.14 9.66
N GLU A 160 -14.38 9.83 9.06
CA GLU A 160 -15.16 8.64 9.41
C GLU A 160 -14.39 7.35 9.11
N GLU A 161 -13.74 7.24 7.95
CA GLU A 161 -12.96 6.05 7.58
C GLU A 161 -11.71 5.85 8.47
N ALA A 162 -11.17 6.94 9.04
CA ALA A 162 -10.05 6.90 9.98
C ALA A 162 -10.46 6.58 11.42
N GLU A 163 -11.70 6.91 11.83
CA GLU A 163 -12.26 6.47 13.11
C GLU A 163 -12.66 4.99 13.06
N GLU A 164 -13.24 4.53 11.96
CA GLU A 164 -13.65 3.12 11.80
C GLU A 164 -12.43 2.17 11.82
N LYS A 165 -11.34 2.53 11.12
CA LYS A 165 -10.08 1.76 11.14
C LYS A 165 -9.41 1.73 12.52
N LYS A 166 -9.54 2.81 13.29
CA LYS A 166 -9.02 2.84 14.67
C LYS A 166 -9.87 2.01 15.62
N GLU A 167 -11.17 1.90 15.39
CA GLU A 167 -12.05 1.07 16.20
C GLU A 167 -11.88 -0.42 15.88
N GLU A 168 -11.57 -0.76 14.63
CA GLU A 168 -11.28 -2.12 14.18
C GLU A 168 -9.91 -2.62 14.67
N GLU A 169 -8.84 -1.83 14.53
CA GLU A 169 -7.52 -2.16 15.09
C GLU A 169 -7.58 -2.36 16.62
N LYS A 170 -8.40 -1.56 17.31
CA LYS A 170 -8.54 -1.65 18.77
C LYS A 170 -9.40 -2.84 19.21
N LYS A 171 -10.25 -3.39 18.33
CA LYS A 171 -11.00 -4.62 18.59
C LYS A 171 -10.11 -5.84 18.37
N GLU A 172 -9.31 -5.83 17.32
CA GLU A 172 -8.35 -6.91 17.01
C GLU A 172 -7.29 -7.04 18.10
N GLU A 173 -6.74 -5.93 18.60
CA GLU A 173 -5.74 -5.94 19.69
C GLU A 173 -6.31 -6.36 21.06
N VAL A 174 -7.63 -6.25 21.26
CA VAL A 174 -8.32 -6.70 22.48
C VAL A 174 -8.69 -8.18 22.39
N GLU A 175 -8.99 -8.68 21.20
CA GLU A 175 -9.28 -10.10 20.96
C GLU A 175 -8.01 -10.94 21.06
N GLU A 176 -6.90 -10.48 20.48
CA GLU A 176 -5.60 -11.15 20.54
C GLU A 176 -5.06 -11.26 21.98
N LYS A 177 -5.21 -10.20 22.78
CA LYS A 177 -4.84 -10.23 24.22
C LYS A 177 -5.73 -11.16 25.06
N LYS A 178 -6.97 -11.39 24.63
CA LYS A 178 -7.91 -12.24 25.35
C LYS A 178 -7.66 -13.72 25.05
N GLU A 179 -7.24 -14.05 23.82
CA GLU A 179 -6.80 -15.39 23.46
C GLU A 179 -5.47 -15.75 24.15
N GLU A 180 -4.50 -14.82 24.20
CA GLU A 180 -3.24 -15.04 24.95
C GLU A 180 -3.49 -15.28 26.45
N GLU A 181 -4.42 -14.53 27.07
CA GLU A 181 -4.72 -14.71 28.50
C GLU A 181 -5.51 -16.01 28.80
N GLU A 182 -6.23 -16.55 27.82
CA GLU A 182 -6.96 -17.82 27.93
C GLU A 182 -6.03 -19.03 27.75
N GLU A 183 -5.08 -18.97 26.81
CA GLU A 183 -4.05 -20.01 26.64
C GLU A 183 -3.15 -20.14 27.88
N VAL A 184 -2.70 -19.02 28.45
CA VAL A 184 -1.85 -19.03 29.66
C VAL A 184 -2.58 -19.63 30.86
N LYS A 185 -3.90 -19.38 31.01
CA LYS A 185 -4.71 -19.97 32.08
C LYS A 185 -5.01 -21.45 31.86
N GLU A 186 -5.00 -21.93 30.62
CA GLU A 186 -5.17 -23.35 30.31
C GLU A 186 -3.88 -24.14 30.56
N GLU A 187 -2.72 -23.53 30.32
CA GLU A 187 -1.41 -24.12 30.64
C GLU A 187 -1.15 -24.20 32.15
N GLU A 188 -1.43 -23.14 32.93
CA GLU A 188 -1.30 -23.19 34.40
C GLU A 188 -2.21 -24.26 35.02
N LYS A 189 -3.43 -24.45 34.50
CA LYS A 189 -4.34 -25.51 34.98
C LYS A 189 -3.87 -26.92 34.63
N LYS A 190 -3.08 -27.09 33.57
CA LYS A 190 -2.49 -28.38 33.20
C LYS A 190 -1.29 -28.72 34.08
N GLU A 191 -0.46 -27.73 34.42
CA GLU A 191 0.67 -27.93 35.35
C GLU A 191 0.19 -28.26 36.77
N VAL A 192 -0.81 -27.54 37.30
CA VAL A 192 -1.34 -27.80 38.66
C VAL A 192 -1.98 -29.21 38.76
N LYS A 193 -2.64 -29.68 37.70
CA LYS A 193 -3.19 -31.05 37.65
C LYS A 193 -2.12 -32.14 37.54
N GLU A 194 -0.95 -31.82 36.99
CA GLU A 194 0.16 -32.77 36.90
C GLU A 194 0.91 -32.90 38.22
N GLU A 195 0.97 -31.83 39.03
CA GLU A 195 1.54 -31.84 40.37
C GLU A 195 0.68 -32.57 41.40
N GLU A 196 -0.66 -32.35 41.43
CA GLU A 196 -1.56 -33.10 42.34
C GLU A 196 -1.52 -34.62 42.06
N LYS A 197 -1.34 -35.01 40.80
CA LYS A 197 -1.23 -36.43 40.40
C LYS A 197 0.13 -37.05 40.76
N LYS A 198 1.14 -36.24 41.05
CA LYS A 198 2.45 -36.69 41.55
C LYS A 198 2.42 -36.85 43.08
N GLU A 199 1.70 -36.02 43.83
CA GLU A 199 1.57 -36.17 45.28
C GLU A 199 0.71 -37.38 45.70
N GLU A 200 -0.39 -37.67 45.01
CA GLU A 200 -1.24 -38.83 45.34
C GLU A 200 -0.53 -40.19 45.10
N LYS A 201 0.53 -40.21 44.28
CA LYS A 201 1.32 -41.42 43.99
C LYS A 201 2.45 -41.68 45.00
N THR A 202 2.68 -40.75 45.93
CA THR A 202 3.68 -40.88 47.01
C THR A 202 3.09 -41.30 48.35
N GLU A 203 1.76 -41.29 48.52
CA GLU A 203 1.12 -41.67 49.79
C GLU A 203 0.64 -43.15 49.86
N GLU A 204 0.69 -43.90 48.75
CA GLU A 204 0.35 -45.34 48.71
C GLU A 204 1.59 -46.25 48.65
N LYS A 205 2.60 -46.00 49.50
CA LYS A 205 3.70 -46.96 49.72
C LYS A 205 4.13 -47.05 51.19
#